data_AF-A0ABD4WGH2-F1
#
_entry.id   AF-A0ABD4WGH2-F1
#
_cell.length_a   1.000
_cell.length_b   1.000
_cell.length_c   1.000
_cell.angle_alpha   90.00
_cell.angle_beta   90.00
_cell.angle_gamma   90.00
#
_symmetry.space_group_name_H-M   'P 1'
#
loop_
_entity.id
_entity.type
_entity.pdbx_description
1 polymer ?
#
loop_
_entity_poly.entity_id
_entity_poly.type
_entity_poly.pdbx_seq_one_letter_code
_entity_poly.pdbx_strand_id
1 'polypeptide(L)'
;MKRDIIIIEDKTVSVTGNEVWMTAGEIAEEFHATVPAVNAAIKAIRKSDVLNDYEVCRYIQLENGLYADVYSLEIIIPVAFRLNTYYTHVFRMWLVEKALSKEKRQAYVMFIQNGKTGYC
;
A
#
# COMPACT_ATOMS: atom_id res chain seq x y z
N MET A 1 19.10 1.55 -5.02
CA MET A 1 18.02 2.53 -5.30
C MET A 1 17.32 2.83 -3.99
N LYS A 2 17.05 4.11 -3.67
CA LYS A 2 16.24 4.43 -2.48
C LYS A 2 14.79 4.06 -2.77
N ARG A 3 14.14 3.36 -1.84
CA ARG A 3 12.74 2.93 -1.93
C ARG A 3 12.07 3.09 -0.58
N ASP A 4 10.77 3.33 -0.60
CA ASP A 4 10.00 3.38 0.63
C ASP A 4 9.37 2.03 0.94
N ILE A 5 9.10 1.80 2.23
CA ILE A 5 8.45 0.59 2.72
C ILE A 5 7.29 0.95 3.64
N ILE A 6 6.39 -0.02 3.81
CA ILE A 6 5.35 0.01 4.83
C ILE A 6 5.94 -0.61 6.09
N ILE A 7 5.62 -0.05 7.25
CA ILE A 7 6.02 -0.58 8.55
C ILE A 7 4.76 -0.67 9.43
N ILE A 8 4.53 -1.84 10.02
CA ILE A 8 3.41 -2.14 10.91
C ILE A 8 3.95 -2.55 12.28
N GLU A 9 4.09 -1.56 13.17
CA GLU A 9 4.54 -1.72 14.55
C GLU A 9 3.44 -1.32 15.52
N ASP A 10 3.27 -2.04 16.63
CA ASP A 10 2.31 -1.72 17.70
C ASP A 10 0.91 -1.36 17.20
N LYS A 11 0.43 -2.07 16.15
CA LYS A 11 -0.89 -1.88 15.51
C LYS A 11 -1.04 -0.55 14.76
N THR A 12 0.06 0.13 14.48
CA THR A 12 0.11 1.38 13.72
C THR A 12 0.79 1.13 12.38
N VAL A 13 0.17 1.59 11.31
CA VAL A 13 0.78 1.55 9.97
C VAL A 13 1.42 2.89 9.64
N SER A 14 2.69 2.84 9.27
CA SER A 14 3.45 3.96 8.74
C SER A 14 4.03 3.61 7.36
N VAL A 15 4.35 4.65 6.59
CA VAL A 15 5.02 4.51 5.29
C VAL A 15 6.19 5.48 5.30
N THR A 16 7.37 5.03 4.90
CA THR A 16 8.60 5.85 4.99
C THR A 16 8.65 6.99 3.96
N GLY A 17 7.75 6.98 2.98
CA GLY A 17 7.60 8.00 1.95
C GLY A 17 6.46 7.66 0.99
N ASN A 18 6.61 8.04 -0.28
CA ASN A 18 5.54 7.92 -1.28
C ASN A 18 5.84 6.88 -2.37
N GLU A 19 7.10 6.44 -2.52
CA GLU A 19 7.51 5.50 -3.56
C GLU A 19 7.73 4.10 -2.96
N VAL A 20 6.63 3.47 -2.56
CA VAL A 20 6.67 2.16 -1.92
C VAL A 20 7.05 1.08 -2.92
N TRP A 21 8.14 0.37 -2.61
CA TRP A 21 8.59 -0.83 -3.32
C TRP A 21 9.11 -1.84 -2.30
N MET A 22 8.41 -2.96 -2.17
CA MET A 22 8.73 -4.00 -1.19
C MET A 22 8.93 -5.35 -1.85
N THR A 23 9.88 -6.13 -1.37
CA THR A 23 10.04 -7.53 -1.74
C THR A 23 8.91 -8.38 -1.16
N ALA A 24 8.68 -9.57 -1.72
CA ALA A 24 7.73 -10.52 -1.12
C ALA A 24 8.13 -10.92 0.32
N GLY A 25 9.42 -10.86 0.65
CA GLY A 25 9.94 -11.09 2.01
C GLY A 25 9.48 -10.03 2.99
N GLU A 26 9.69 -8.76 2.66
CA GLU A 26 9.27 -7.64 3.50
C GLU A 26 7.75 -7.57 3.64
N ILE A 27 7.00 -7.82 2.56
CA ILE A 27 5.52 -7.89 2.64
C ILE A 27 5.10 -9.01 3.60
N ALA A 28 5.75 -10.17 3.53
CA ALA A 28 5.44 -11.28 4.42
C ALA A 28 5.77 -10.96 5.89
N GLU A 29 6.87 -10.27 6.13
CA GLU A 29 7.27 -9.79 7.46
C GLU A 29 6.23 -8.82 8.03
N GLU A 30 5.91 -7.75 7.31
CA GLU A 30 4.94 -6.73 7.77
C GLU A 30 3.53 -7.29 7.96
N PHE A 31 3.11 -8.22 7.10
CA PHE A 31 1.79 -8.85 7.19
C PHE A 31 1.74 -10.06 8.10
N HIS A 32 2.86 -10.46 8.73
CA HIS A 32 2.99 -11.69 9.51
C HIS A 32 2.42 -12.89 8.74
N ALA A 33 2.78 -12.99 7.47
CA ALA A 33 2.40 -14.05 6.55
C ALA A 33 3.64 -14.83 6.11
N THR A 34 3.43 -15.91 5.36
CA THR A 34 4.55 -16.64 4.75
C THR A 34 4.83 -16.09 3.35
N VAL A 35 6.09 -16.06 2.94
CA VAL A 35 6.48 -15.67 1.57
C VAL A 35 5.73 -16.48 0.50
N PRO A 36 5.53 -17.80 0.63
CA PRO A 36 4.68 -18.57 -0.30
C PRO A 36 3.24 -18.06 -0.38
N ALA A 37 2.62 -17.65 0.73
CA ALA A 37 1.26 -17.11 0.74
C ALA A 37 1.18 -15.76 0.01
N VAL A 38 2.15 -14.88 0.25
CA VAL A 38 2.28 -13.60 -0.47
C VAL A 38 2.44 -13.84 -1.98
N ASN A 39 3.36 -14.73 -2.38
CA ASN A 39 3.58 -15.07 -3.79
C ASN A 39 2.33 -15.69 -4.45
N ALA A 40 1.58 -16.52 -3.72
CA ALA A 40 0.32 -17.07 -4.21
C ALA A 40 -0.72 -15.97 -4.44
N ALA A 41 -0.83 -15.01 -3.50
CA ALA A 41 -1.73 -13.86 -3.63
C ALA A 41 -1.36 -12.99 -4.84
N ILE A 42 -0.08 -12.62 -4.98
CA ILE A 42 0.47 -11.86 -6.12
C ILE A 42 0.17 -12.58 -7.43
N LYS A 43 0.52 -13.88 -7.54
CA LYS A 43 0.29 -14.66 -8.75
C LYS A 43 -1.16 -14.65 -9.18
N ALA A 44 -2.09 -14.79 -8.24
CA ALA A 44 -3.50 -14.77 -8.57
C ALA A 44 -4.06 -13.35 -8.84
N ILE A 45 -3.36 -12.26 -8.46
CA ILE A 45 -3.71 -10.88 -8.83
C ILE A 45 -3.24 -10.61 -10.26
N ARG A 46 -2.00 -11.02 -10.58
CA ARG A 46 -1.47 -10.94 -11.95
C ARG A 46 -2.35 -11.70 -12.94
N LYS A 47 -2.85 -12.88 -12.55
CA LYS A 47 -3.81 -13.67 -13.35
C LYS A 47 -5.14 -12.98 -13.63
N SER A 48 -5.56 -12.00 -12.82
CA SER A 48 -6.81 -11.28 -13.11
C SER A 48 -6.62 -10.19 -14.16
N ASP A 49 -5.37 -9.87 -14.55
CA ASP A 49 -5.02 -8.90 -15.59
C ASP A 49 -5.63 -7.49 -15.35
N VAL A 50 -5.85 -7.16 -14.07
CA VAL A 50 -6.40 -5.86 -13.64
C VAL A 50 -5.31 -4.80 -13.49
N LEU A 51 -4.07 -5.25 -13.22
CA LEU A 51 -2.91 -4.39 -13.04
C LEU A 51 -1.89 -4.67 -14.14
N ASN A 52 -1.22 -3.62 -14.62
CA ASN A 52 -0.11 -3.76 -15.54
C ASN A 52 1.12 -4.27 -14.79
N ASP A 53 1.54 -5.50 -15.07
CA ASP A 53 2.70 -6.14 -14.43
C ASP A 53 3.97 -5.26 -14.48
N TYR A 54 4.19 -4.51 -15.57
CA TYR A 54 5.35 -3.62 -15.71
C TYR A 54 5.32 -2.40 -14.79
N GLU A 55 4.14 -1.99 -14.34
CA GLU A 55 3.94 -0.85 -13.46
C GLU A 55 4.02 -1.24 -11.98
N VAL A 56 3.67 -2.48 -11.66
CA VAL A 56 3.54 -2.95 -10.27
C VAL A 56 4.63 -3.92 -9.81
N CYS A 57 5.42 -4.47 -10.74
CA CYS A 57 6.51 -5.40 -10.47
C CYS A 57 7.81 -4.92 -11.14
N ARG A 58 8.90 -4.83 -10.38
CA ARG A 58 10.22 -4.46 -10.90
C ARG A 58 11.28 -5.40 -10.37
N TYR A 59 12.29 -5.66 -11.19
CA TYR A 59 13.50 -6.35 -10.77
C TYR A 59 14.60 -5.32 -10.56
N ILE A 60 15.04 -5.13 -9.32
CA ILE A 60 16.01 -4.08 -8.94
C ILE A 60 17.13 -4.62 -8.08
N GLN A 61 18.25 -3.90 -8.06
CA GLN A 61 19.32 -4.13 -7.08
C GLN A 61 18.97 -3.44 -5.75
N LEU A 62 18.94 -4.23 -4.68
CA LEU A 62 18.76 -3.79 -3.30
C LEU A 62 20.07 -3.22 -2.73
N GLU A 63 19.98 -2.58 -1.56
CA GLU A 63 21.13 -1.96 -0.89
C GLU A 63 22.22 -2.96 -0.48
N ASN A 64 21.84 -4.22 -0.24
CA ASN A 64 22.78 -5.31 0.03
C ASN A 64 23.49 -5.84 -1.23
N GLY A 65 23.25 -5.23 -2.40
CA GLY A 65 23.84 -5.61 -3.68
C GLY A 65 23.15 -6.77 -4.39
N LEU A 66 22.19 -7.45 -3.74
CA LEU A 66 21.40 -8.52 -4.35
C LEU A 66 20.28 -7.96 -5.21
N TYR A 67 19.88 -8.72 -6.23
CA TYR A 67 18.73 -8.38 -7.05
C TYR A 67 17.50 -9.15 -6.59
N ALA A 68 16.34 -8.48 -6.62
CA ALA A 68 15.08 -9.09 -6.23
C ALA A 68 13.89 -8.46 -6.97
N ASP A 69 12.81 -9.23 -7.06
CA ASP A 69 11.50 -8.69 -7.43
C ASP A 69 10.94 -7.84 -6.29
N VAL A 70 10.54 -6.62 -6.63
CA VAL A 70 9.86 -5.67 -5.75
C VAL A 70 8.51 -5.29 -6.32
N TYR A 71 7.58 -5.01 -5.40
CA TYR A 71 6.17 -4.83 -5.67
C TYR A 71 5.72 -3.46 -5.17
N SER A 72 4.95 -2.75 -6.00
CA SER A 72 4.42 -1.44 -5.66
C SER A 72 3.27 -1.52 -4.66
N LEU A 73 2.90 -0.38 -4.05
CA LEU A 73 1.72 -0.29 -3.19
C LEU A 73 0.44 -0.80 -3.89
N GLU A 74 0.31 -0.58 -5.21
CA GLU A 74 -0.89 -0.93 -5.98
C GLU A 74 -1.20 -2.43 -5.99
N ILE A 75 -0.17 -3.28 -5.97
CA ILE A 75 -0.35 -4.74 -5.83
C ILE A 75 -0.33 -5.18 -4.36
N ILE A 76 0.36 -4.47 -3.47
CA ILE A 76 0.37 -4.76 -2.02
C ILE A 76 -1.03 -4.60 -1.42
N ILE A 77 -1.80 -3.59 -1.84
CA ILE A 77 -3.19 -3.38 -1.39
C ILE A 77 -4.05 -4.65 -1.60
N PRO A 78 -4.24 -5.16 -2.84
CA PRO A 78 -5.03 -6.36 -3.05
C PRO A 78 -4.41 -7.63 -2.43
N VAL A 79 -3.08 -7.71 -2.23
CA VAL A 79 -2.47 -8.79 -1.44
C VAL A 79 -3.02 -8.78 -0.02
N ALA A 80 -3.11 -7.61 0.62
CA ALA A 80 -3.67 -7.49 1.97
C ALA A 80 -5.14 -7.92 2.04
N PHE A 81 -5.93 -7.80 0.98
CA PHE A 81 -7.32 -8.30 0.95
C PHE A 81 -7.43 -9.81 0.76
N ARG A 82 -6.38 -10.46 0.26
CA ARG A 82 -6.35 -11.92 0.05
C ARG A 82 -5.78 -12.69 1.23
N LEU A 83 -5.02 -12.03 2.09
CA LEU A 83 -4.46 -12.60 3.30
C LEU A 83 -5.37 -12.31 4.50
N ASN A 84 -5.51 -13.28 5.39
CA ASN A 84 -6.34 -13.17 6.59
C ASN A 84 -5.49 -13.24 7.86
N THR A 85 -4.60 -12.27 8.03
CA THR A 85 -3.80 -12.08 9.25
C THR A 85 -4.31 -10.88 10.04
N TYR A 86 -3.96 -10.81 11.31
CA TYR A 86 -4.26 -9.62 12.13
C TYR A 86 -3.65 -8.34 11.52
N TYR A 87 -2.41 -8.41 11.03
CA TYR A 87 -1.67 -7.27 10.48
C TYR A 87 -2.26 -6.79 9.15
N THR A 88 -2.73 -7.70 8.30
CA THR A 88 -3.45 -7.32 7.08
C THR A 88 -4.79 -6.65 7.41
N HIS A 89 -5.46 -7.03 8.50
CA HIS A 89 -6.65 -6.31 8.99
C HIS A 89 -6.32 -4.89 9.44
N VAL A 90 -5.26 -4.71 10.24
CA VAL A 90 -4.77 -3.38 10.65
C VAL A 90 -4.44 -2.52 9.44
N PHE A 91 -3.75 -3.08 8.43
CA PHE A 91 -3.44 -2.39 7.19
C PHE A 91 -4.69 -1.98 6.40
N ARG A 92 -5.68 -2.87 6.27
CA ARG A 92 -6.96 -2.55 5.61
C ARG A 92 -7.71 -1.43 6.33
N MET A 93 -7.74 -1.44 7.65
CA MET A 93 -8.37 -0.38 8.44
C MET A 93 -7.66 0.97 8.23
N TRP A 94 -6.32 0.97 8.27
CA TRP A 94 -5.53 2.16 7.99
C TRP A 94 -5.78 2.71 6.58
N LEU A 95 -5.89 1.85 5.56
CA LEU A 95 -6.21 2.26 4.19
C LEU A 95 -7.57 2.98 4.12
N VAL A 96 -8.60 2.43 4.79
CA VAL A 96 -9.93 3.05 4.85
C VAL A 96 -9.87 4.40 5.54
N GLU A 97 -9.20 4.50 6.69
CA GLU A 97 -9.02 5.77 7.39
C GLU A 97 -8.31 6.82 6.53
N LYS A 98 -7.27 6.43 5.78
CA LYS A 98 -6.56 7.32 4.86
C LYS A 98 -7.46 7.78 3.71
N ALA A 99 -8.25 6.89 3.10
CA ALA A 99 -9.19 7.24 2.05
C ALA A 99 -10.24 8.24 2.55
N LEU A 100 -10.86 7.96 3.70
CA LEU A 100 -11.87 8.84 4.30
C LEU A 100 -11.28 10.18 4.79
N SER A 101 -10.01 10.23 5.17
CA SER A 101 -9.34 11.50 5.53
C SER A 101 -9.22 12.47 4.35
N LYS A 102 -9.17 11.95 3.11
CA LYS A 102 -9.14 12.75 1.89
C LYS A 102 -10.53 13.32 1.58
N GLU A 103 -11.57 12.52 1.79
CA GLU A 103 -12.98 12.95 1.66
C GLU A 103 -13.34 14.01 2.69
N LYS A 104 -12.92 13.86 3.96
CA LYS A 104 -13.10 14.91 4.97
C LYS A 104 -12.43 16.21 4.52
N ARG A 105 -11.21 16.17 4.00
CA ARG A 105 -10.54 17.37 3.44
C ARG A 105 -11.31 17.98 2.27
N GLN A 106 -11.80 17.18 1.32
CA GLN A 106 -12.61 17.67 0.21
C GLN A 106 -13.92 18.29 0.71
N ALA A 107 -14.61 17.64 1.65
CA ALA A 107 -15.80 18.18 2.28
C ALA A 107 -15.51 19.51 3.01
N TYR A 108 -14.47 19.58 3.83
CA TYR A 108 -14.05 20.82 4.51
C TYR A 108 -13.71 21.94 3.51
N VAL A 109 -13.03 21.65 2.40
CA VAL A 109 -12.76 22.65 1.34
C VAL A 109 -14.06 23.15 0.71
N MET A 110 -15.03 22.27 0.44
CA MET A 110 -16.35 22.68 -0.09
C MET A 110 -17.11 23.56 0.91
N PHE A 111 -17.04 23.27 2.21
CA PHE A 111 -17.65 24.11 3.25
C PHE A 111 -16.96 25.47 3.38
N ILE A 112 -15.65 25.55 3.20
CA ILE A 112 -14.90 26.82 3.26
C ILE A 112 -15.16 27.66 2.00
N GLN A 113 -15.29 27.05 0.81
CA GLN A 113 -15.57 27.78 -0.43
C GLN A 113 -17.01 28.32 -0.52
N ASN A 114 -17.97 27.69 0.18
CA ASN A 114 -19.33 28.23 0.30
C ASN A 114 -19.47 29.42 1.27
N GLY A 115 -18.38 29.86 1.92
CA GLY A 115 -18.36 31.03 2.80
C GLY A 115 -18.13 32.38 2.13
N LYS A 116 -18.04 32.44 0.78
CA LYS A 116 -17.87 33.72 0.05
C LYS A 116 -18.89 33.89 -1.07
N THR A 117 -20.15 34.14 -0.70
CA THR A 117 -21.12 34.78 -1.60
C THR A 117 -22.01 35.78 -0.86
N GLY A 118 -21.68 37.07 -1.02
CA GLY A 118 -22.56 38.26 -0.93
C GLY A 118 -22.99 38.73 0.48
N TYR A 119 -23.13 40.02 0.81
CA TYR A 119 -23.23 41.27 0.02
C TYR A 119 -22.90 42.48 0.91
N CYS A 120 -22.46 43.58 0.28
CA CYS A 120 -22.42 44.99 0.73
C CYS A 120 -21.64 45.34 2.02
#